data_AF-A0A6G6SJX0-F1
#
_entry.id   AF-A0A6G6SJX0-F1
#
_cell.length_a   1.000
_cell.length_b   1.000
_cell.length_c   1.000
_cell.angle_alpha   90.00
_cell.angle_beta   90.00
_cell.angle_gamma   90.00
#
_symmetry.space_group_name_H-M   'P 1'
#
loop_
_entity.id
_entity.type
_entity.pdbx_description
1 polymer ?
#
loop_
_entity_poly.entity_id
_entity_poly.type
_entity_poly.pdbx_seq_one_letter_code
_entity_poly.pdbx_strand_id
1 'polypeptide(L)'
;MDKVEQQYYQQQQALIDDIQKGIALNRDLLVLRELLLSYKYNGMTQNIMRDCLNQLRAMEDENTILDLLDFVEGFCSLDWKIYP
;
A
#
# COMPACT_ATOMS: atom_id res chain seq x y z
N MET A 1 -3.48 -19.81 -15.67
CA MET A 1 -2.76 -18.85 -14.82
C MET A 1 -1.36 -19.39 -14.62
N ASP A 2 -0.37 -18.64 -15.10
CA ASP A 2 1.05 -18.93 -14.86
C ASP A 2 1.35 -18.78 -13.35
N LYS A 3 2.36 -19.51 -12.84
CA LYS A 3 2.90 -19.34 -11.48
C LYS A 3 3.31 -17.89 -11.20
N VAL A 4 3.80 -17.17 -12.22
CA VAL A 4 4.15 -15.76 -12.13
C VAL A 4 2.91 -14.90 -11.84
N GLU A 5 1.83 -15.11 -12.58
CA GLU A 5 0.55 -14.40 -12.37
C GLU A 5 -0.07 -14.71 -10.99
N GLN A 6 0.04 -15.95 -10.52
CA GLN A 6 -0.40 -16.34 -9.17
C GLN A 6 0.36 -15.60 -8.07
N GLN A 7 1.68 -15.47 -8.22
CA GLN A 7 2.52 -14.78 -7.25
C GLN A 7 2.20 -13.28 -7.17
N TYR A 8 1.93 -12.64 -8.31
CA TYR A 8 1.49 -11.23 -8.34
C TYR A 8 0.14 -11.02 -7.66
N TYR A 9 -0.82 -11.90 -7.92
CA TYR A 9 -2.14 -11.82 -7.29
C TYR A 9 -2.07 -11.99 -5.76
N GLN A 10 -1.22 -12.92 -5.30
CA GLN A 10 -0.99 -13.13 -3.87
C GLN A 10 -0.40 -11.90 -3.17
N GLN A 11 0.53 -11.20 -3.81
CA GLN A 11 1.11 -9.98 -3.25
C GLN A 11 0.11 -8.81 -3.19
N GLN A 12 -0.76 -8.69 -4.20
CA GLN A 12 -1.83 -7.68 -4.20
C GLN A 12 -2.80 -7.92 -3.05
N GLN A 13 -3.29 -9.16 -2.90
CA GLN A 13 -4.21 -9.49 -1.83
C GLN A 13 -3.57 -9.27 -0.45
N ALA A 14 -2.30 -9.63 -0.29
CA ALA A 14 -1.59 -9.40 0.98
C ALA A 14 -1.51 -7.91 1.33
N LEU A 15 -1.21 -7.03 0.37
CA LEU A 15 -1.17 -5.59 0.62
C LEU A 15 -2.56 -5.07 1.05
N ILE A 16 -3.61 -5.50 0.36
CA ILE A 16 -5.00 -5.15 0.67
C ILE A 16 -5.31 -5.56 2.11
N ASP A 17 -5.09 -6.84 2.45
CA ASP A 17 -5.39 -7.40 3.77
C ASP A 17 -4.62 -6.66 4.89
N ASP A 18 -3.33 -6.35 4.67
CA ASP A 18 -2.51 -5.68 5.68
C ASP A 18 -2.90 -4.21 5.89
N ILE A 19 -3.27 -3.48 4.83
CA ILE A 19 -3.77 -2.10 4.95
C ILE A 19 -5.12 -2.09 5.68
N GLN A 20 -6.06 -2.96 5.29
CA GLN A 20 -7.36 -3.06 5.97
C GLN A 20 -7.19 -3.39 7.46
N LYS A 21 -6.32 -4.34 7.77
CA LYS A 21 -6.00 -4.68 9.15
C LYS A 21 -5.36 -3.50 9.90
N GLY A 22 -4.50 -2.74 9.24
CA GLY A 22 -3.91 -1.53 9.81
C GLY A 22 -4.97 -0.49 10.16
N ILE A 23 -5.89 -0.21 9.24
CA ILE A 23 -7.00 0.73 9.46
C ILE A 23 -7.92 0.25 10.57
N ALA A 24 -8.32 -1.03 10.56
CA ALA A 24 -9.17 -1.62 11.60
C ALA A 24 -8.55 -1.56 13.00
N LEU A 25 -7.22 -1.61 13.10
CA LEU A 25 -6.47 -1.47 14.36
C LEU A 25 -6.19 0.00 14.72
N ASN A 26 -6.73 0.96 13.98
CA ASN A 26 -6.45 2.40 14.10
C ASN A 26 -4.94 2.69 14.12
N ARG A 27 -4.18 2.00 13.26
CA ARG A 27 -2.77 2.31 13.06
C ARG A 27 -2.65 3.72 12.51
N ASP A 28 -1.63 4.42 12.97
CA ASP A 28 -1.31 5.74 12.48
C ASP A 28 -0.87 5.70 11.01
N LEU A 29 -1.08 6.83 10.33
CA LEU A 29 -0.79 6.98 8.91
C LEU A 29 0.70 6.70 8.59
N LEU A 30 1.61 6.96 9.53
CA LEU A 30 3.04 6.68 9.35
C LEU A 30 3.30 5.17 9.24
N VAL A 31 2.72 4.35 10.11
CA VAL A 31 2.84 2.88 10.04
C VAL A 31 2.27 2.33 8.73
N LEU A 32 1.16 2.88 8.24
CA LEU A 32 0.59 2.48 6.94
C LEU A 32 1.51 2.86 5.77
N ARG A 33 2.21 4.00 5.86
CA ARG A 33 3.22 4.41 4.87
C ARG A 33 4.47 3.51 4.91
N GLU A 34 4.94 3.13 6.10
CA GLU A 34 6.04 2.17 6.26
C GLU A 34 5.71 0.80 5.66
N LEU A 35 4.46 0.36 5.82
CA LEU A 35 3.98 -0.87 5.19
C LEU A 35 4.08 -0.77 3.66
N LEU A 36 3.59 0.31 3.04
CA LEU A 36 3.74 0.53 1.59
C LEU A 36 5.20 0.54 1.14
N LEU A 37 6.11 1.14 1.91
CA LEU A 37 7.55 1.09 1.63
C LEU A 37 8.10 -0.34 1.64
N SER A 38 7.66 -1.18 2.58
CA SER A 38 8.10 -2.58 2.64
C SER A 38 7.72 -3.36 1.37
N TYR A 39 6.52 -3.14 0.84
CA TYR A 39 6.09 -3.75 -0.42
C TYR A 39 6.88 -3.21 -1.61
N LYS A 40 7.21 -1.92 -1.62
CA LYS A 40 8.05 -1.31 -2.65
C LYS A 40 9.44 -1.96 -2.66
N TYR A 41 10.07 -2.10 -1.50
CA TYR A 41 11.39 -2.73 -1.38
C TYR A 41 11.38 -4.22 -1.75
N ASN A 42 10.22 -4.87 -1.63
CA ASN A 42 9.99 -6.23 -2.11
C ASN A 42 9.63 -6.32 -3.60
N GLY A 43 9.75 -5.21 -4.35
CA GLY A 43 9.60 -5.18 -5.80
C GLY A 43 8.19 -4.87 -6.31
N MET A 44 7.25 -4.51 -5.43
CA MET A 44 5.91 -4.11 -5.88
C MET A 44 5.97 -2.74 -6.56
N THR A 45 5.31 -2.63 -7.72
CA THR A 45 5.33 -1.42 -8.54
C THR A 45 4.26 -0.41 -8.10
N GLN A 46 4.48 0.85 -8.46
CA GLN A 46 3.54 1.94 -8.19
C GLN A 46 2.12 1.63 -8.67
N ASN A 47 1.99 1.14 -9.91
CA ASN A 47 0.69 0.82 -10.50
C ASN A 47 -0.06 -0.21 -9.67
N ILE A 48 0.63 -1.28 -9.25
CA ILE A 48 0.03 -2.34 -8.44
C ILE A 48 -0.46 -1.80 -7.10
N MET A 49 0.35 -0.98 -6.41
CA MET A 49 -0.04 -0.37 -5.14
C MET A 49 -1.26 0.53 -5.30
N ARG A 50 -1.27 1.37 -6.33
CA ARG A 50 -2.39 2.27 -6.63
C ARG A 50 -3.66 1.49 -6.89
N ASP A 51 -3.59 0.41 -7.67
CA ASP A 51 -4.74 -0.42 -7.99
C ASP A 51 -5.28 -1.11 -6.72
N CYS A 52 -4.40 -1.54 -5.81
CA CYS A 52 -4.81 -2.08 -4.50
C CYS A 52 -5.51 -1.02 -3.64
N LEU A 53 -4.95 0.18 -3.54
CA LEU A 53 -5.55 1.26 -2.73
C LEU A 53 -6.87 1.77 -3.31
N ASN A 54 -7.00 1.83 -4.64
CA ASN A 54 -8.26 2.19 -5.28
C ASN A 54 -9.39 1.19 -4.99
N GLN A 55 -9.05 -0.10 -4.79
CA GLN A 55 -10.04 -1.08 -4.35
C GLN A 55 -10.54 -0.78 -2.92
N LEU A 56 -9.65 -0.34 -2.04
CA LEU A 56 -9.98 -0.02 -0.65
C LEU A 56 -10.78 1.28 -0.49
N ARG A 57 -10.72 2.18 -1.45
CA ARG A 57 -11.35 3.51 -1.38
C ARG A 57 -12.85 3.48 -1.11
N ALA A 58 -13.55 2.45 -1.56
CA ALA A 58 -14.99 2.29 -1.33
C ALA A 58 -15.35 1.54 -0.03
N MET A 59 -14.36 0.93 0.63
CA MET A 59 -14.57 0.01 1.76
C MET A 59 -14.03 0.56 3.08
N GLU A 60 -13.01 1.41 3.02
CA GLU A 60 -12.28 1.93 4.17
C GLU A 60 -12.47 3.45 4.31
N ASP A 61 -11.85 4.04 5.34
CA ASP A 61 -11.84 5.50 5.51
C ASP A 61 -11.22 6.20 4.29
N GLU A 62 -12.05 6.90 3.52
CA GLU A 62 -11.65 7.50 2.25
C GLU A 62 -10.50 8.50 2.44
N ASN A 63 -10.48 9.26 3.54
CA ASN A 63 -9.40 10.22 3.80
C ASN A 63 -8.06 9.52 3.96
N THR A 64 -7.99 8.46 4.78
CA THR A 64 -6.78 7.65 4.94
C THR A 64 -6.34 7.05 3.61
N ILE A 65 -7.27 6.52 2.81
CA ILE A 65 -6.92 5.92 1.51
C ILE A 65 -6.42 6.98 0.51
N LEU A 66 -7.02 8.17 0.48
CA LEU A 66 -6.55 9.27 -0.38
C LEU A 66 -5.14 9.73 0.03
N ASP A 67 -4.86 9.84 1.33
CA ASP A 67 -3.51 10.17 1.82
C ASP A 67 -2.45 9.12 1.43
N LEU A 68 -2.83 7.85 1.41
CA LEU A 68 -1.97 6.75 0.98
C LEU A 68 -1.80 6.74 -0.55
N LEU A 69 -2.86 7.07 -1.31
CA LEU A 69 -2.80 7.22 -2.76
C LEU A 69 -1.85 8.36 -3.15
N ASP A 70 -1.94 9.51 -2.48
CA ASP A 70 -1.02 10.63 -2.70
C ASP A 70 0.44 10.23 -2.42
N PHE A 71 0.66 9.44 -1.36
CA PHE A 71 1.99 8.90 -1.04
C PHE A 71 2.52 7.95 -2.13
N VAL A 72 1.64 7.11 -2.70
CA VAL A 72 1.96 6.20 -3.81
C VAL A 72 2.11 6.94 -5.14
N GLU A 73 1.39 8.03 -5.38
CA GLU A 73 1.59 8.88 -6.57
C GLU A 73 2.98 9.56 -6.53
N GLY A 74 3.51 9.85 -5.34
CA GLY A 74 4.93 10.19 -5.13
C GLY A 74 5.91 9.00 -5.18
N PHE A 75 5.43 7.80 -5.57
CA PHE A 75 6.01 6.46 -5.46
C PHE A 75 6.84 6.21 -4.20
N CYS A 76 6.12 6.36 -3.10
CA CYS A 76 6.58 6.25 -1.73
C CYS A 76 7.77 7.18 -1.48
N SER A 77 7.65 8.40 -2.03
CA SER A 77 8.53 9.57 -1.87
C SER A 77 10.01 9.23 -1.72
N LEU A 78 10.49 8.39 -2.65
CA LEU A 78 11.87 7.93 -2.85
C LEU A 78 12.69 7.70 -1.56
N ASP A 79 12.10 6.86 -0.71
CA ASP A 79 12.73 6.08 0.37
C ASP A 79 12.99 6.83 1.68
N TRP A 80 12.17 7.85 1.93
CA TRP A 80 11.81 8.36 3.27
C TRP A 80 12.96 8.38 4.31
N LYS A 81 13.97 9.23 4.06
CA LYS A 81 14.86 9.75 5.12
C LYS A 81 14.59 11.22 5.35
N ILE A 82 14.02 11.53 6.52
CA ILE A 82 14.37 12.75 7.27
C ILE A 82 14.78 12.26 8.66
N TYR A 83 16.05 11.85 8.82
CA TYR A 83 16.69 11.85 10.14
C TYR A 83 17.15 13.31 10.40
N PRO A 84 17.07 13.79 11.65
CA PRO A 84 17.03 15.21 12.04
C PRO A 84 18.18 16.08 11.53
#